data_AF-A0A543J895-F1
#
_entry.id   AF-A0A543J895-F1
#
_cell.length_a   1.000
_cell.length_b   1.000
_cell.length_c   1.000
_cell.angle_alpha   90.00
_cell.angle_beta   90.00
_cell.angle_gamma   90.00
#
_symmetry.space_group_name_H-M   'P 1'
#
loop_
_entity.id
_entity.type
_entity.pdbx_description
1 polymer ?
#
loop_
_entity_poly.entity_id
_entity_poly.type
_entity_poly.pdbx_seq_one_letter_code
_entity_poly.pdbx_strand_id
1 'polypeptide(L)'
;MLAHLADAARARSRVVEHAARGERVELWEPGERDATIEATAPRAAAEHRAATVEQAERLERAWAAVADWSEPADPAVPDPVPPVFTRWREVWIHLVDLDLGVRPGEWSAEFAVHTIGVLRPRLPGGVVLRATDVPRTWGAGAVDGARGSGTEVVGGVRDLAAWLAGREPDEPPSSAVPLPELGPWPAYPARRRDLAD
;
A
#
# COMPACT_ATOMS: atom_id res chain seq x y z
N MET A 1 6.69 -14.03 5.40
CA MET A 1 6.64 -13.02 4.33
C MET A 1 6.30 -13.60 2.95
N LEU A 2 7.10 -14.53 2.40
CA LEU A 2 6.85 -15.08 1.05
C LEU A 2 5.49 -15.79 0.91
N ALA A 3 5.07 -16.56 1.92
CA ALA A 3 3.72 -17.13 2.01
C ALA A 3 2.62 -16.06 1.82
N HIS A 4 2.75 -14.94 2.54
CA HIS A 4 1.84 -13.80 2.45
C HIS A 4 1.84 -13.18 1.06
N LEU A 5 3.02 -12.95 0.45
CA LEU A 5 3.11 -12.36 -0.89
C LEU A 5 2.48 -13.23 -1.98
N ALA A 6 2.62 -14.56 -1.88
CA ALA A 6 2.00 -15.51 -2.79
C ALA A 6 0.48 -15.57 -2.59
N ASP A 7 0.01 -15.66 -1.35
CA ASP A 7 -1.43 -15.67 -1.04
C ASP A 7 -2.12 -14.35 -1.41
N ALA A 8 -1.46 -13.22 -1.16
CA ALA A 8 -1.87 -11.89 -1.59
C ALA A 8 -2.08 -11.81 -3.12
N ALA A 9 -1.27 -12.49 -3.93
CA ALA A 9 -1.47 -12.55 -5.37
C ALA A 9 -2.61 -13.51 -5.76
N ARG A 10 -2.69 -14.69 -5.12
CA ARG A 10 -3.79 -15.66 -5.30
C ARG A 10 -5.15 -15.04 -5.03
N ALA A 11 -5.30 -14.40 -3.87
CA ALA A 11 -6.53 -13.74 -3.43
C ALA A 11 -6.99 -12.67 -4.43
N ARG A 12 -6.07 -11.84 -4.90
CA ARG A 12 -6.36 -10.81 -5.91
C ARG A 12 -6.75 -11.42 -7.25
N SER A 13 -6.07 -12.48 -7.69
CA SER A 13 -6.41 -13.20 -8.91
C SER A 13 -7.84 -13.71 -8.85
N ARG A 14 -8.22 -14.31 -7.70
CA ARG A 14 -9.60 -14.76 -7.45
C ARG A 14 -10.61 -13.63 -7.63
N VAL A 15 -10.36 -12.45 -7.05
CA VAL A 15 -11.26 -11.29 -7.19
C VAL A 15 -11.40 -10.87 -8.65
N VAL A 16 -10.29 -10.74 -9.38
CA VAL A 16 -10.30 -10.33 -10.80
C VAL A 16 -11.05 -11.36 -11.66
N GLU A 17 -10.78 -12.65 -11.46
CA GLU A 17 -11.41 -13.74 -12.21
C GLU A 17 -12.92 -13.85 -11.98
N HIS A 18 -13.40 -13.59 -10.75
CA HIS A 18 -14.84 -13.56 -10.45
C HIS A 18 -15.49 -12.31 -11.02
N ALA A 19 -14.85 -11.14 -10.88
CA ALA A 19 -15.35 -9.89 -11.45
C ALA A 19 -15.54 -9.99 -12.97
N ALA A 20 -14.63 -10.66 -13.68
CA ALA A 20 -14.75 -10.93 -15.12
C ALA A 20 -15.99 -11.77 -15.50
N ARG A 21 -16.59 -12.49 -14.55
CA ARG A 21 -17.85 -13.24 -14.71
C ARG A 21 -19.07 -12.50 -14.15
N GLY A 22 -18.90 -11.25 -13.69
CA GLY A 22 -19.94 -10.49 -13.00
C GLY A 22 -20.22 -10.97 -11.57
N GLU A 23 -19.34 -11.79 -11.01
CA GLU A 23 -19.44 -12.33 -9.65
C GLU A 23 -18.64 -11.47 -8.66
N ARG A 24 -19.15 -11.37 -7.43
CA ARG A 24 -18.44 -10.70 -6.33
C ARG A 24 -18.02 -11.72 -5.29
N VAL A 25 -16.77 -11.62 -4.86
CA VAL A 25 -16.18 -12.45 -3.80
C VAL A 25 -15.31 -11.58 -2.92
N GLU A 26 -15.23 -11.93 -1.64
CA GLU A 26 -14.31 -11.28 -0.71
C GLU A 26 -12.86 -11.53 -1.14
N LEU A 27 -11.96 -10.59 -0.83
CA LEU A 27 -10.54 -10.81 -1.08
C LEU A 27 -10.02 -11.99 -0.25
N TRP A 28 -10.46 -12.07 0.99
CA TRP A 28 -10.30 -13.22 1.87
C TRP A 28 -11.59 -13.43 2.64
N GLU A 29 -12.03 -14.67 2.76
CA GLU A 29 -13.07 -15.02 3.72
C GLU A 29 -12.55 -14.81 5.15
N PRO A 30 -13.44 -14.64 6.16
CA PRO A 30 -13.03 -14.49 7.55
C PRO A 30 -12.08 -15.62 8.00
N GLY A 31 -10.86 -15.26 8.40
CA GLY A 31 -9.82 -16.20 8.84
C GLY A 31 -9.05 -16.90 7.70
N GLU A 32 -9.46 -16.78 6.43
CA GLU A 32 -8.83 -17.46 5.29
C GLU A 32 -7.36 -17.04 5.13
N ARG A 33 -7.09 -15.74 5.29
CA ARG A 33 -5.74 -15.18 5.15
C ARG A 33 -4.77 -15.83 6.12
N ASP A 34 -5.07 -15.78 7.41
CA ASP A 34 -4.16 -16.25 8.45
C ASP A 34 -3.97 -17.76 8.36
N ALA A 35 -5.05 -18.53 8.14
CA ALA A 35 -4.97 -19.97 7.95
C ALA A 35 -4.11 -20.36 6.73
N THR A 36 -4.25 -19.64 5.61
CA THR A 36 -3.46 -19.91 4.40
C THR A 36 -1.99 -19.59 4.63
N ILE A 37 -1.67 -18.48 5.29
CA ILE A 37 -0.30 -18.10 5.63
C ILE A 37 0.31 -19.11 6.59
N GLU A 38 -0.39 -19.50 7.65
CA GLU A 38 0.07 -20.49 8.63
C GLU A 38 0.34 -21.85 7.99
N ALA A 39 -0.58 -22.32 7.15
CA ALA A 39 -0.44 -23.61 6.47
C ALA A 39 0.73 -23.64 5.47
N THR A 40 1.07 -22.49 4.86
CA THR A 40 2.09 -22.42 3.81
C THR A 40 3.44 -21.87 4.29
N ALA A 41 3.49 -21.23 5.46
CA ALA A 41 4.72 -20.72 6.06
C ALA A 41 5.84 -21.76 6.18
N PRO A 42 5.58 -23.04 6.54
CA PRO A 42 6.64 -24.05 6.70
C PRO A 42 7.30 -24.54 5.41
N ARG A 43 6.82 -24.11 4.23
CA ARG A 43 7.38 -24.51 2.93
C ARG A 43 8.87 -24.16 2.82
N ALA A 44 9.60 -24.99 2.07
CA ALA A 44 10.98 -24.71 1.72
C ALA A 44 11.10 -23.47 0.81
N ALA A 45 12.29 -22.87 0.77
CA ALA A 45 12.54 -21.67 -0.04
C ALA A 45 12.23 -21.86 -1.53
N ALA A 46 12.57 -23.03 -2.10
CA ALA A 46 12.27 -23.35 -3.50
C ALA A 46 10.76 -23.40 -3.77
N GLU A 47 9.97 -23.90 -2.83
CA GLU A 47 8.51 -23.96 -2.93
C GLU A 47 7.90 -22.55 -2.80
N HIS A 48 8.40 -21.71 -1.89
CA HIS A 48 8.00 -20.30 -1.79
C HIS A 48 8.31 -19.52 -3.07
N ARG A 49 9.48 -19.75 -3.67
CA ARG A 49 9.85 -19.14 -4.95
C ARG A 49 8.90 -19.58 -6.06
N ALA A 50 8.64 -20.88 -6.18
CA ALA A 50 7.72 -21.41 -7.19
C ALA A 50 6.29 -20.85 -7.00
N ALA A 51 5.77 -20.85 -5.77
CA ALA A 51 4.46 -20.32 -5.47
C ALA A 51 4.35 -18.80 -5.75
N THR A 52 5.41 -18.04 -5.46
CA THR A 52 5.43 -16.60 -5.73
C THR A 52 5.36 -16.32 -7.23
N VAL A 53 6.12 -17.07 -8.03
CA VAL A 53 6.09 -16.97 -9.51
C VAL A 53 4.71 -17.37 -10.04
N GLU A 54 4.20 -18.54 -9.64
CA GLU A 54 2.91 -19.05 -10.11
C GLU A 54 1.76 -18.07 -9.85
N GLN A 55 1.65 -17.55 -8.62
CA GLN A 55 0.55 -16.65 -8.27
C GLN A 55 0.73 -15.25 -8.86
N ALA A 56 1.97 -14.78 -9.07
CA ALA A 56 2.22 -13.54 -9.79
C ALA A 56 1.79 -13.66 -11.27
N GLU A 57 2.19 -14.73 -11.95
CA GLU A 57 1.80 -14.98 -13.34
C GLU A 57 0.29 -15.18 -13.49
N ARG A 58 -0.37 -15.83 -12.53
CA ARG A 58 -1.83 -15.95 -12.51
C ARG A 58 -2.50 -14.58 -12.43
N LEU A 59 -2.03 -13.72 -11.53
CA LEU A 59 -2.56 -12.37 -11.37
C LEU A 59 -2.35 -11.54 -12.64
N GLU A 60 -1.17 -11.62 -13.25
CA GLU A 60 -0.86 -10.96 -14.52
C GLU A 60 -1.78 -11.42 -15.65
N ARG A 61 -2.05 -12.74 -15.76
CA ARG A 61 -3.03 -13.28 -16.73
C ARG A 61 -4.45 -12.78 -16.46
N ALA A 62 -4.87 -12.73 -15.19
CA ALA A 62 -6.19 -12.24 -14.83
C ALA A 62 -6.34 -10.74 -15.18
N TRP A 63 -5.30 -9.95 -14.92
CA TRP A 63 -5.22 -8.54 -15.31
C TRP A 63 -5.20 -8.32 -16.82
N ALA A 64 -4.47 -9.14 -17.57
CA ALA A 64 -4.45 -9.06 -19.03
C ALA A 64 -5.83 -9.31 -19.67
N ALA A 65 -6.76 -9.95 -18.95
CA ALA A 65 -8.13 -10.18 -19.39
C ALA A 65 -9.11 -9.04 -19.02
N VAL A 66 -8.68 -8.00 -18.29
CA VAL A 66 -9.53 -6.86 -17.94
C VAL A 66 -9.74 -5.97 -19.16
N ALA A 67 -10.98 -5.89 -19.63
CA ALA A 67 -11.35 -5.12 -20.82
C ALA A 67 -11.49 -3.61 -20.54
N ASP A 68 -11.98 -3.25 -19.36
CA ASP A 68 -12.15 -1.87 -18.91
C ASP A 68 -11.59 -1.70 -17.49
N TRP A 69 -10.55 -0.87 -17.40
CA TRP A 69 -9.84 -0.56 -16.15
C TRP A 69 -10.46 0.65 -15.41
N SER A 70 -11.58 1.18 -15.89
CA SER A 70 -12.34 2.21 -15.19
C SER A 70 -13.49 1.63 -14.35
N GLU A 71 -13.88 0.38 -14.61
CA GLU A 71 -14.91 -0.31 -13.83
C GLU A 71 -14.33 -0.97 -12.57
N PRO A 72 -14.82 -0.59 -11.37
CA PRO A 72 -14.32 -1.19 -10.14
C PRO A 72 -14.80 -2.64 -10.00
N ALA A 73 -13.89 -3.55 -9.63
CA ALA A 73 -14.26 -4.92 -9.27
C ALA A 73 -15.24 -4.98 -8.07
N ASP A 74 -15.20 -3.99 -7.19
CA ASP A 74 -16.20 -3.77 -6.14
C ASP A 74 -16.59 -2.28 -6.08
N PRO A 75 -17.84 -1.90 -6.43
CA PRO A 75 -18.32 -0.52 -6.35
C PRO A 75 -18.30 0.08 -4.94
N ALA A 76 -18.25 -0.75 -3.90
CA ALA A 76 -18.08 -0.28 -2.53
C ALA A 76 -16.64 0.17 -2.24
N VAL A 77 -15.67 -0.20 -3.08
CA VAL A 77 -14.24 0.13 -2.97
C VAL A 77 -13.86 1.18 -4.02
N PRO A 78 -13.37 2.36 -3.61
CA PRO A 78 -12.84 3.37 -4.53
C PRO A 78 -11.44 2.95 -4.99
N ASP A 79 -11.41 1.99 -5.92
CA ASP A 79 -10.26 1.69 -6.77
C ASP A 79 -10.81 1.42 -8.18
N PRO A 80 -10.44 2.21 -9.21
CA PRO A 80 -10.94 2.02 -10.57
C PRO A 80 -10.54 0.66 -11.16
N VAL A 81 -9.55 -0.01 -10.58
CA VAL A 81 -8.89 -1.18 -11.14
C VAL A 81 -8.90 -2.37 -10.15
N PRO A 82 -9.19 -3.61 -10.60
CA PRO A 82 -8.97 -4.82 -9.79
C PRO A 82 -7.58 -4.78 -9.14
N PRO A 83 -7.44 -5.13 -7.85
CA PRO A 83 -6.50 -4.61 -6.84
C PRO A 83 -5.02 -4.31 -7.20
N VAL A 84 -4.72 -3.59 -8.30
CA VAL A 84 -3.36 -3.26 -8.79
C VAL A 84 -2.64 -2.38 -7.78
N PHE A 85 -3.27 -1.29 -7.34
CA PHE A 85 -2.64 -0.35 -6.42
C PHE A 85 -2.36 -0.95 -5.05
N THR A 86 -3.17 -1.92 -4.63
CA THR A 86 -2.89 -2.67 -3.40
C THR A 86 -1.71 -3.62 -3.62
N ARG A 87 -1.66 -4.36 -4.75
CA ARG A 87 -0.53 -5.23 -5.10
C ARG A 87 0.77 -4.45 -5.25
N TRP A 88 0.72 -3.24 -5.81
CA TRP A 88 1.88 -2.36 -5.95
C TRP A 88 2.51 -2.06 -4.59
N ARG A 89 1.69 -1.73 -3.58
CA ARG A 89 2.15 -1.54 -2.18
C ARG A 89 2.68 -2.82 -1.57
N GLU A 90 1.98 -3.94 -1.70
CA GLU A 90 2.45 -5.23 -1.17
C GLU A 90 3.86 -5.56 -1.66
N VAL A 91 4.11 -5.43 -2.96
CA VAL A 91 5.41 -5.80 -3.53
C VAL A 91 6.51 -4.85 -3.04
N TRP A 92 6.36 -3.54 -3.22
CA TRP A 92 7.45 -2.61 -2.92
C TRP A 92 7.77 -2.47 -1.44
N ILE A 93 6.77 -2.56 -0.56
CA ILE A 93 7.00 -2.52 0.89
C ILE A 93 7.64 -3.83 1.34
N HIS A 94 7.18 -4.98 0.84
CA HIS A 94 7.75 -6.26 1.26
C HIS A 94 9.10 -6.58 0.62
N LEU A 95 9.49 -5.92 -0.48
CA LEU A 95 10.87 -5.97 -0.96
C LEU A 95 11.85 -5.34 0.04
N VAL A 96 11.43 -4.30 0.76
CA VAL A 96 12.18 -3.74 1.90
C VAL A 96 12.18 -4.74 3.07
N ASP A 97 11.01 -5.29 3.43
CA ASP A 97 10.91 -6.24 4.55
C ASP A 97 11.69 -7.55 4.34
N LEU A 98 11.90 -7.95 3.08
CA LEU A 98 12.68 -9.15 2.72
C LEU A 98 14.19 -8.90 2.72
N ASP A 99 14.64 -7.65 2.89
CA ASP A 99 16.05 -7.27 2.90
C ASP A 99 16.83 -7.74 1.65
N LEU A 100 16.21 -7.57 0.48
CA LEU A 100 16.79 -7.97 -0.82
C LEU A 100 17.62 -6.86 -1.49
N GLY A 101 18.07 -5.87 -0.71
CA GLY A 101 18.82 -4.70 -1.20
C GLY A 101 17.95 -3.60 -1.80
N VAL A 102 16.62 -3.73 -1.78
CA VAL A 102 15.69 -2.64 -2.13
C VAL A 102 15.48 -1.76 -0.91
N ARG A 103 15.71 -0.45 -1.06
CA ARG A 103 15.53 0.57 -0.02
C ARG A 103 14.41 1.53 -0.38
N PRO A 104 13.84 2.29 0.57
CA PRO A 104 12.88 3.35 0.27
C PRO A 104 13.33 4.32 -0.83
N GLY A 105 14.62 4.64 -0.91
CA GLY A 105 15.22 5.46 -1.96
C GLY A 105 14.97 4.96 -3.38
N GLU A 106 14.80 3.65 -3.56
CA GLU A 106 14.54 3.01 -4.86
C GLU A 106 13.06 3.09 -5.28
N TRP A 107 12.17 3.52 -4.38
CA TRP A 107 10.76 3.69 -4.72
C TRP A 107 10.57 4.81 -5.76
N SER A 108 9.55 4.72 -6.61
CA SER A 108 9.20 5.87 -7.46
C SER A 108 8.52 6.97 -6.61
N ALA A 109 8.61 8.22 -7.06
CA ALA A 109 7.89 9.32 -6.41
C ALA A 109 6.37 9.07 -6.43
N GLU A 110 5.84 8.52 -7.53
CA GLU A 110 4.43 8.15 -7.65
C GLU A 110 4.01 7.08 -6.63
N PHE A 111 4.86 6.06 -6.43
CA PHE A 111 4.63 5.03 -5.42
C PHE A 111 4.58 5.63 -4.01
N ALA A 112 5.54 6.51 -3.70
CA ALA A 112 5.62 7.16 -2.40
C ALA A 112 4.41 8.05 -2.14
N VAL A 113 4.01 8.88 -3.12
CA VAL A 113 2.80 9.72 -3.05
C VAL A 113 1.54 8.88 -2.85
N HIS A 114 1.39 7.78 -3.60
CA HIS A 114 0.28 6.84 -3.44
C HIS A 114 0.25 6.23 -2.05
N THR A 115 1.39 5.77 -1.56
CA THR A 115 1.54 5.15 -0.24
C THR A 115 1.22 6.14 0.89
N ILE A 116 1.69 7.39 0.81
CA ILE A 116 1.30 8.47 1.72
C ILE A 116 -0.22 8.69 1.68
N GLY A 117 -0.81 8.77 0.47
CA GLY A 117 -2.25 8.94 0.28
C GLY A 117 -3.07 7.92 1.07
N VAL A 118 -2.63 6.66 1.08
CA VAL A 118 -3.26 5.52 1.75
C VAL A 118 -2.98 5.47 3.25
N LEU A 119 -1.78 5.83 3.69
CA LEU A 119 -1.32 5.63 5.07
C LEU A 119 -1.47 6.85 5.98
N ARG A 120 -1.83 8.02 5.46
CA ARG A 120 -2.12 9.20 6.30
C ARG A 120 -3.18 9.03 7.39
N PRO A 121 -4.19 8.15 7.28
CA PRO A 121 -5.08 7.87 8.41
C PRO A 121 -4.37 7.35 9.67
N ARG A 122 -3.10 6.93 9.56
CA ARG A 122 -2.25 6.59 10.70
C ARG A 122 -1.77 7.82 11.48
N LEU A 123 -1.80 9.01 10.90
CA LEU A 123 -1.36 10.23 11.57
C LEU A 123 -2.39 10.69 12.60
N PRO A 124 -1.97 11.21 13.76
CA PRO A 124 -2.87 11.94 14.63
C PRO A 124 -3.36 13.23 13.96
N GLY A 125 -4.48 13.76 14.45
CA GLY A 125 -5.05 15.01 13.94
C GLY A 125 -4.09 16.19 14.11
N GLY A 126 -4.10 17.12 13.16
CA GLY A 126 -3.26 18.32 13.19
C GLY A 126 -1.82 18.12 12.70
N VAL A 127 -1.45 16.94 12.20
CA VAL A 127 -0.17 16.73 11.53
C VAL A 127 -0.25 17.13 10.05
N VAL A 128 0.75 17.90 9.60
CA VAL A 128 0.95 18.25 8.19
C VAL A 128 2.25 17.60 7.72
N LEU A 129 2.20 16.88 6.60
CA LEU A 129 3.38 16.34 5.94
C LEU A 129 3.79 17.26 4.80
N ARG A 130 5.07 17.65 4.73
CA ARG A 130 5.63 18.40 3.60
C ARG A 130 6.78 17.62 2.98
N ALA A 131 6.64 17.26 1.70
CA ALA A 131 7.74 16.69 0.95
C ALA A 131 8.73 17.79 0.51
N THR A 132 10.03 17.49 0.53
CA THR A 132 11.09 18.43 0.14
C THR A 132 11.53 18.28 -1.32
N ASP A 133 11.26 17.13 -1.93
CA ASP A 133 11.72 16.72 -3.27
C ASP A 133 10.57 16.63 -4.30
N VAL A 134 9.32 16.84 -3.88
CA VAL A 134 8.15 16.99 -4.75
C VAL A 134 7.25 18.12 -4.23
N PRO A 135 6.49 18.82 -5.10
CA PRO A 135 5.62 19.93 -4.69
C PRO A 135 4.30 19.42 -4.09
N ARG A 136 4.37 18.67 -2.99
CA ARG A 136 3.21 18.09 -2.30
C ARG A 136 3.27 18.32 -0.80
N THR A 137 2.13 18.66 -0.25
CA THR A 137 1.85 18.77 1.19
C THR A 137 0.55 18.03 1.47
N TRP A 138 0.49 17.30 2.59
CA TRP A 138 -0.71 16.57 3.00
C TRP A 138 -1.13 16.96 4.41
N GLY A 139 -2.44 17.11 4.64
CA GLY A 139 -3.01 17.56 5.92
C GLY A 139 -3.63 18.96 5.80
N ALA A 140 -4.52 19.30 6.73
CA ALA A 140 -5.20 20.59 6.71
C ALA A 140 -4.24 21.70 7.19
N GLY A 141 -3.79 22.53 6.24
CA GLY A 141 -2.95 23.70 6.50
C GLY A 141 -2.93 24.76 5.39
N ALA A 142 -3.93 24.75 4.48
CA ALA A 142 -4.06 25.73 3.41
C ALA A 142 -5.53 26.12 3.17
N VAL A 143 -6.17 26.70 4.18
CA VAL A 143 -7.35 27.56 3.98
C VAL A 143 -7.13 28.78 4.86
N ASP A 144 -6.85 29.90 4.19
CA ASP A 144 -6.83 31.29 4.68
C ASP A 144 -6.15 31.58 6.02
N GLY A 145 -4.84 31.83 5.95
CA GLY A 145 -4.17 32.87 6.76
C GLY A 145 -3.96 32.62 8.26
N ALA A 146 -4.59 31.61 8.87
CA ALA A 146 -4.32 31.24 10.25
C ALA A 146 -3.29 30.11 10.30
N ARG A 147 -2.06 30.41 10.73
CA ARG A 147 -1.05 29.41 11.09
C ARG A 147 -1.56 28.63 12.31
N GLY A 148 -2.35 27.59 12.08
CA GLY A 148 -2.72 26.62 13.12
C GLY A 148 -1.47 25.93 13.64
N SER A 149 -1.42 25.69 14.94
CA SER A 149 -0.34 25.06 15.71
C SER A 149 -0.14 23.57 15.41
N GLY A 150 -0.31 23.14 14.16
CA GLY A 150 -0.15 21.77 13.74
C GLY A 150 1.32 21.35 13.72
N THR A 151 1.59 20.08 14.04
CA THR A 151 2.94 19.51 13.93
C THR A 151 3.27 19.31 12.45
N GLU A 152 4.28 20.01 11.98
CA GLU A 152 4.78 19.85 10.62
C GLU A 152 5.91 18.83 10.57
N VAL A 153 5.75 17.78 9.76
CA VAL A 153 6.74 16.74 9.51
C VAL A 153 7.25 16.86 8.08
N VAL A 154 8.57 16.89 7.92
CA VAL A 154 9.27 17.29 6.70
C VAL A 154 10.29 16.23 6.32
N GLY A 155 10.33 15.82 5.05
CA GLY A 155 11.34 14.90 4.54
C GLY A 155 11.21 14.66 3.04
N GLY A 156 12.08 13.83 2.49
CA GLY A 156 11.90 13.31 1.13
C GLY A 156 10.61 12.50 1.03
N VAL A 157 9.94 12.50 -0.12
CA VAL A 157 8.64 11.84 -0.28
C VAL A 157 8.72 10.33 0.02
N ARG A 158 9.85 9.72 -0.32
CA ARG A 158 10.13 8.30 -0.07
C ARG A 158 10.31 8.01 1.41
N ASP A 159 11.06 8.85 2.11
CA ASP A 159 11.28 8.75 3.55
C ASP A 159 10.00 8.96 4.35
N LEU A 160 9.19 9.95 3.95
CA LEU A 160 7.86 10.16 4.53
C LEU A 160 6.95 8.94 4.31
N ALA A 161 6.97 8.35 3.12
CA ALA A 161 6.20 7.13 2.83
C ALA A 161 6.69 5.92 3.66
N ALA A 162 8.00 5.73 3.78
CA ALA A 162 8.59 4.64 4.55
C ALA A 162 8.29 4.77 6.04
N TRP A 163 8.47 5.97 6.61
CA TRP A 163 8.09 6.27 7.98
C TRP A 163 6.60 5.99 8.23
N LEU A 164 5.70 6.48 7.35
CA LEU A 164 4.27 6.16 7.44
C LEU A 164 3.95 4.67 7.30
N ALA A 165 4.77 3.89 6.59
CA ALA A 165 4.67 2.44 6.51
C ALA A 165 5.22 1.73 7.77
N GLY A 166 5.81 2.48 8.70
CA GLY A 166 6.51 1.94 9.87
C GLY A 166 7.78 1.20 9.49
N ARG A 167 8.44 1.61 8.40
CA ARG A 167 9.74 1.10 7.94
C ARG A 167 10.79 2.16 8.18
N GLU A 168 12.05 1.73 8.26
CA GLU A 168 13.18 2.64 8.39
C GLU A 168 13.35 3.44 7.08
N PRO A 169 13.27 4.79 7.13
CA PRO A 169 13.57 5.64 5.99
C PRO A 169 15.10 5.68 5.73
N ASP A 170 15.51 6.12 4.55
CA ASP A 170 16.94 6.34 4.27
C ASP A 170 17.44 7.58 5.02
N GLU A 171 16.61 8.62 5.09
CA GLU A 171 16.80 9.80 5.92
C GLU A 171 15.57 10.02 6.84
N PRO A 172 15.74 10.10 8.17
CA PRO A 172 14.61 10.31 9.07
C PRO A 172 13.87 11.63 8.79
N PRO A 173 12.51 11.61 8.71
CA PRO A 173 11.74 12.85 8.68
C PRO A 173 12.04 13.72 9.89
N SER A 174 11.94 15.04 9.69
CA SER A 174 12.22 16.06 10.70
C SER A 174 10.95 16.82 11.10
N SER A 175 10.92 17.31 12.33
CA SER A 175 9.85 18.13 12.90
C SER A 175 10.44 18.98 14.04
N ALA A 176 9.80 20.10 14.36
CA ALA A 176 10.20 20.96 15.50
C ALA A 176 9.93 20.30 16.87
N VAL A 177 9.04 19.32 16.89
CA VAL A 177 8.72 18.46 18.05
C VAL A 177 9.03 17.01 17.71
N PRO A 178 9.14 16.09 18.69
CA PRO A 178 9.29 14.67 18.41
C PRO A 178 8.26 14.16 17.40
N LEU A 179 8.67 13.24 16.52
CA LEU A 179 7.77 12.65 15.53
C LEU A 179 6.57 12.00 16.24
N PRO A 180 5.34 12.22 15.75
CA PRO A 180 4.16 11.65 16.36
C PRO A 180 4.18 10.12 16.25
N GLU A 181 3.63 9.45 17.26
CA GLU A 181 3.33 8.03 17.17
C GLU A 181 2.28 7.76 16.09
N LEU A 182 2.52 6.74 15.27
CA LEU A 182 1.61 6.35 14.20
C LEU A 182 0.56 5.38 14.74
N GLY A 183 -0.70 5.65 14.39
CA GLY A 183 -1.82 4.74 14.60
C GLY A 183 -1.68 3.41 13.81
N PRO A 184 -2.64 2.50 13.99
CA PRO A 184 -2.62 1.19 13.34
C PRO A 184 -2.72 1.32 11.82
N TRP A 185 -2.22 0.31 11.10
CA TRP A 185 -2.43 0.22 9.66
C TRP A 185 -3.92 0.27 9.33
N PRO A 186 -4.34 1.03 8.29
CA PRO A 186 -5.74 1.08 7.90
C PRO A 186 -6.25 -0.31 7.47
N ALA A 187 -7.51 -0.61 7.79
CA ALA A 187 -8.14 -1.88 7.39
C ALA A 187 -8.04 -2.09 5.87
N TYR A 188 -7.78 -3.33 5.47
CA TYR A 188 -7.67 -3.71 4.07
C TYR A 188 -9.08 -3.86 3.43
N PRO A 189 -9.29 -3.44 2.17
CA PRO A 189 -8.38 -2.65 1.34
C PRO A 189 -8.37 -1.19 1.80
N ALA A 190 -7.17 -0.69 2.13
CA ALA A 190 -7.00 0.71 2.48
C ALA A 190 -7.28 1.58 1.24
N ARG A 191 -8.29 2.45 1.35
CA ARG A 191 -8.79 3.30 0.26
C ARG A 191 -7.78 4.38 -0.10
N ARG A 192 -7.72 4.74 -1.38
CA ARG A 192 -6.99 5.93 -1.82
C ARG A 192 -7.69 7.18 -1.26
N ARG A 193 -7.11 7.75 -0.20
CA ARG A 193 -7.40 9.06 0.42
C ARG A 193 -7.67 10.20 -0.56
N ASP A 194 -6.67 10.47 -1.38
CA ASP A 194 -6.45 11.81 -1.93
C ASP A 194 -5.87 11.76 -3.34
N LEU A 195 -6.75 11.58 -4.31
CA LEU A 195 -6.63 12.38 -5.51
C LEU A 195 -7.86 13.29 -5.53
N ALA A 196 -7.67 14.55 -5.13
CA ALA A 196 -8.30 15.57 -5.95
C ALA A 196 -7.41 15.72 -7.19
N ASP A 197 -8.03 15.84 -8.36
CA ASP A 197 -7.37 16.19 -9.62
C ASP A 197 -6.49 17.45 -9.46
#